data_AF-A0A151TF75-F1
#
_entry.id   AF-A0A151TF75-F1
#
_cell.length_a   1.000
_cell.length_b   1.000
_cell.length_c   1.000
_cell.angle_alpha   90.00
_cell.angle_beta   90.00
_cell.angle_gamma   90.00
#
_symmetry.space_group_name_H-M   'P 1'
#
loop_
_entity.id
_entity.type
_entity.pdbx_description
1 polymer ?
#
loop_
_entity_poly.entity_id
_entity_poly.type
_entity_poly.pdbx_seq_one_letter_code
_entity_poly.pdbx_strand_id
1 'polypeptide(L)' 'NGTNLTKKGWKLVESEFNMKSGRKYGKSQFRNKWDNLKKEWSIWYKLFDKETGLGWDNVRNTIDASSEWWDKKQMV' A
#
# COMPACT_ATOMS: atom_id res chain seq x y z
N ASN A 1 3.50 -14.84 1.61
CA ASN A 1 3.55 -14.81 3.10
C ASN A 1 4.48 -13.72 3.58
N GLY A 2 3.98 -12.50 3.81
CA GLY A 2 4.79 -11.38 4.28
C GLY A 2 5.02 -11.45 5.78
N THR A 3 6.28 -11.57 6.19
CA THR A 3 6.72 -11.67 7.59
C THR A 3 6.36 -10.41 8.37
N ASN A 4 5.81 -10.58 9.57
CA ASN A 4 5.57 -9.46 10.48
C ASN A 4 6.89 -8.84 10.95
N LEU A 5 6.91 -7.52 11.16
CA LEU A 5 8.06 -6.86 11.77
C LEU A 5 8.33 -7.42 13.17
N THR A 6 9.60 -7.56 13.52
CA THR A 6 10.04 -7.97 14.85
C THR A 6 9.70 -6.90 15.90
N LYS A 7 9.75 -7.25 17.19
CA LYS A 7 9.56 -6.27 18.28
C LYS A 7 10.55 -5.09 18.17
N LYS A 8 11.81 -5.36 17.80
CA LYS A 8 12.82 -4.32 17.56
C LYS A 8 12.48 -3.46 16.34
N GLY A 9 12.02 -4.09 15.25
CA GLY A 9 11.59 -3.39 14.03
C GLY A 9 10.45 -2.41 14.30
N TRP A 10 9.44 -2.81 15.07
CA TRP A 10 8.33 -1.91 15.44
C TRP A 10 8.80 -0.70 16.25
N LYS A 11 9.72 -0.89 17.21
CA LYS A 11 10.27 0.22 18.00
C LYS A 11 11.03 1.21 17.14
N LEU A 12 11.80 0.72 16.17
CA LEU A 12 12.55 1.57 15.24
C LEU A 12 11.60 2.40 14.37
N VAL A 13 10.58 1.78 13.77
CA VAL A 13 9.57 2.48 12.95
C VAL A 13 8.87 3.55 13.76
N GLU A 14 8.43 3.23 14.98
CA GLU A 14 7.77 4.19 15.87
C GLU A 14 8.66 5.38 16.20
N SER A 15 9.92 5.13 16.61
CA SER A 15 10.88 6.18 16.95
C SER A 15 11.20 7.08 15.75
N GLU A 16 11.61 6.49 14.62
CA GLU A 16 12.03 7.22 13.43
C GLU A 16 10.89 8.03 12.82
N PHE A 17 9.69 7.45 12.72
CA PHE A 17 8.55 8.14 12.15
C PHE A 17 8.13 9.32 13.03
N ASN A 18 8.04 9.11 14.34
CA ASN A 18 7.65 10.17 15.27
C ASN A 18 8.69 11.31 15.29
N MET A 19 9.98 10.97 15.27
CA MET A 19 11.07 11.95 15.17
C MET A 19 10.98 12.78 13.88
N LYS A 20 10.78 12.14 12.72
CA LYS A 20 10.75 12.83 11.42
C LYS A 20 9.48 13.62 11.19
N SER A 21 8.34 13.13 11.69
CA SER A 21 7.03 13.78 11.47
C SER A 21 6.65 14.79 12.56
N GLY A 22 7.33 14.77 13.70
CA GLY A 22 6.93 15.54 14.90
C GLY A 22 5.64 15.05 15.55
N ARG A 23 5.10 13.90 15.11
CA ARG A 23 3.86 13.31 15.62
C ARG A 23 4.16 12.23 16.65
N LYS A 24 3.19 11.89 17.49
CA LYS A 24 3.32 10.83 18.49
C LYS A 24 2.32 9.71 18.22
N TYR A 25 2.66 8.86 17.27
CA TYR A 25 1.90 7.64 17.01
C TYR A 25 2.45 6.46 17.80
N GLY A 26 1.57 5.59 18.28
CA GLY A 26 1.93 4.37 18.97
C GLY A 26 1.95 3.15 18.06
N LYS A 27 2.56 2.07 18.52
CA LYS A 27 2.67 0.78 17.81
C LYS A 27 1.36 0.26 17.18
N SER A 28 0.22 0.38 17.84
CA SER A 28 -1.07 -0.11 17.31
C SER A 28 -1.48 0.63 16.04
N GLN A 29 -1.23 1.93 15.96
CA GLN A 29 -1.53 2.75 14.78
C GLN A 29 -0.66 2.35 13.59
N PHE A 30 0.64 2.13 13.83
CA PHE A 30 1.53 1.62 12.79
C PHE A 30 1.16 0.22 12.31
N ARG A 31 0.72 -0.67 13.22
CA ARG A 31 0.25 -2.00 12.85
C ARG A 31 -1.01 -1.93 11.97
N ASN A 32 -1.98 -1.11 12.34
CA ASN A 32 -3.18 -0.89 11.53
C ASN A 32 -2.83 -0.36 10.14
N LYS A 33 -1.94 0.64 10.05
CA LYS A 33 -1.50 1.19 8.76
C LYS A 33 -0.74 0.14 7.93
N TRP A 34 0.13 -0.65 8.56
CA TRP A 34 0.85 -1.74 7.90
C TRP A 34 -0.08 -2.81 7.34
N ASP A 35 -1.10 -3.22 8.11
CA ASP A 35 -2.08 -4.20 7.65
C ASP A 35 -2.91 -3.66 6.48
N ASN A 36 -3.27 -2.37 6.49
CA ASN A 36 -3.92 -1.72 5.34
C ASN A 36 -3.00 -1.64 4.12
N LEU A 37 -1.74 -1.23 4.30
CA LEU A 37 -0.77 -1.15 3.20
C LEU A 37 -0.51 -2.52 2.56
N LYS A 38 -0.49 -3.61 3.33
CA LYS A 38 -0.38 -4.97 2.77
C LYS A 38 -1.60 -5.34 1.94
N LYS A 39 -2.81 -4.94 2.35
CA LYS A 39 -4.04 -5.18 1.58
C LYS A 39 -4.01 -4.39 0.27
N GLU A 40 -3.71 -3.10 0.35
CA GLU A 40 -3.55 -2.22 -0.81
C GLU A 40 -2.49 -2.76 -1.77
N TRP A 41 -1.33 -3.16 -1.26
CA TRP A 41 -0.27 -3.78 -2.06
C TRP A 41 -0.72 -5.09 -2.70
N SER A 42 -1.46 -5.94 -2.00
CA SER A 42 -1.96 -7.18 -2.58
C SER A 42 -2.97 -6.94 -3.71
N ILE A 43 -3.80 -5.90 -3.60
CA ILE A 43 -4.71 -5.49 -4.67
C ILE A 43 -3.89 -4.96 -5.85
N TRP A 44 -2.97 -4.04 -5.60
CA TRP A 44 -2.09 -3.46 -6.61
C TRP A 44 -1.29 -4.55 -7.35
N TYR A 45 -0.66 -5.48 -6.62
CA TYR A 45 0.07 -6.60 -7.19
C TYR A 45 -0.83 -7.47 -8.08
N LYS A 46 -2.06 -7.79 -7.66
CA LYS A 46 -2.99 -8.57 -8.50
C LYS A 46 -3.39 -7.83 -9.79
N LEU A 47 -3.48 -6.50 -9.75
CA LEU A 47 -3.78 -5.69 -10.94
C LEU A 47 -2.61 -5.73 -11.93
N PHE A 48 -1.38 -5.56 -11.45
CA PHE A 48 -0.18 -5.52 -12.31
C PHE A 48 0.34 -6.90 -12.75
N ASP A 49 0.25 -7.92 -11.89
CA ASP A 49 0.78 -9.27 -12.16
C ASP A 49 -0.08 -10.04 -13.17
N LYS A 50 -1.38 -9.73 -13.25
CA LYS A 50 -2.34 -10.47 -14.09
C LYS A 50 -2.73 -9.78 -15.40
N GLU A 51 -2.50 -8.47 -15.53
CA GLU A 51 -2.95 -7.69 -16.67
C GLU A 51 -1.73 -7.13 -17.40
N THR A 52 -1.40 -7.72 -18.55
CA THR A 52 -0.33 -7.24 -19.42
C THR A 52 -0.88 -6.23 -20.43
N GLY A 53 -0.10 -5.19 -20.74
CA GLY A 53 -0.45 -4.22 -21.80
C GLY A 53 -1.17 -2.95 -21.35
N LEU A 54 -1.35 -2.73 -20.03
CA LEU A 54 -1.83 -1.45 -19.51
C LEU A 54 -0.67 -0.45 -19.38
N GLY A 55 -0.94 0.81 -19.74
CA GLY A 55 0.03 1.89 -19.63
C GLY A 55 0.13 2.45 -18.21
N TRP A 56 1.02 3.43 -18.02
CA TRP A 56 1.15 4.20 -16.79
C TRP A 56 0.87 5.69 -17.08
N ASP A 57 -0.12 6.25 -16.40
CA ASP A 57 -0.43 7.68 -16.44
C ASP A 57 0.49 8.41 -15.44
N ASN A 58 1.54 9.04 -15.96
CA ASN A 58 2.50 9.81 -15.16
C ASN A 58 1.90 11.10 -14.56
N VAL A 59 0.80 11.63 -15.11
CA VAL A 59 0.13 12.82 -14.59
C VAL A 59 -0.70 12.46 -13.37
N ARG A 60 -1.43 11.34 -13.44
CA ARG A 60 -2.27 10.86 -12.33
C ARG A 60 -1.53 9.96 -11.34
N ASN A 61 -0.35 9.46 -11.71
CA ASN A 61 0.37 8.39 -11.02
C ASN A 61 -0.51 7.13 -10.82
N THR A 62 -1.21 6.73 -11.88
CA THR A 62 -2.13 5.58 -11.88
C THR A 62 -1.97 4.74 -13.15
N ILE A 63 -2.63 3.58 -13.20
CA ILE A 63 -2.73 2.78 -14.43
C ILE A 63 -3.49 3.58 -15.49
N ASP A 64 -2.92 3.68 -16.69
CA ASP A 64 -3.57 4.23 -17.87
C ASP A 64 -4.44 3.14 -18.51
N ALA A 65 -5.72 3.16 -18.17
CA ALA A 65 -6.73 2.20 -18.60
C ALA A 65 -8.06 2.93 -18.86
N SER A 66 -8.89 2.38 -19.75
CA SER A 66 -10.20 2.94 -20.06
C SER A 66 -11.15 2.88 -18.85
N SER A 67 -12.15 3.76 -18.82
CA SER A 67 -13.21 3.73 -17.79
C SER A 67 -13.91 2.37 -17.74
N GLU A 68 -14.19 1.77 -18.90
CA GLU A 68 -14.77 0.42 -18.99
C GLU A 68 -13.91 -0.66 -18.33
N TRP A 69 -12.57 -0.52 -18.37
CA TRP A 69 -11.68 -1.45 -17.69
C TRP A 69 -11.78 -1.27 -16.17
N TRP A 70 -11.80 -0.03 -15.68
CA TRP A 70 -11.98 0.27 -14.25
C TRP A 70 -13.33 -0.21 -13.72
N ASP A 71 -14.41 -0.03 -14.47
CA ASP A 71 -15.76 -0.47 -14.10
C ASP A 71 -15.81 -1.99 -13.92
N LYS A 72 -15.17 -2.75 -14.82
CA LYS A 72 -15.05 -4.22 -14.69
C LYS A 72 -14.29 -4.65 -13.44
N LYS A 73 -13.36 -3.83 -12.93
CA LYS A 73 -12.59 -4.11 -11.71
C LYS A 73 -13.30 -3.67 -10.42
N GLN A 74 -14.28 -2.79 -10.50
CA GLN A 74 -15.12 -2.37 -9.36
C GLN A 74 -16.25 -3.37 -9.04
N MET A 75 -16.60 -4.23 -9.99
CA MET A 75 -17.70 -5.21 -9.87
C MET A 75 -17.29 -6.56 -9.24
N VAL A 76 -16.11 -6.65 -8.61
CA VAL A 76 -15.57 -7.88 -7.97
C VAL A 76 -15.31 -7.69 -6.49
#